data_AF-A0A811VE28-F1
#
_entry.id   AF-A0A811VE28-F1
#
_cell.length_a   1.000
_cell.length_b   1.000
_cell.length_c   1.000
_cell.angle_alpha   90.00
_cell.angle_beta   90.00
_cell.angle_gamma   90.00
#
_symmetry.space_group_name_H-M   'P 1'
#
loop_
_entity.id
_entity.type
_entity.pdbx_description
1 polymer ?
#
loop_
_entity_poly.entity_id
_entity_poly.type
_entity_poly.pdbx_seq_one_letter_code
_entity_poly.pdbx_strand_id
1 'polypeptide(L)'
;MAKVLQFALGGLRRTNRNFITSATRQYVKAAYEADGKTKVSIFNTEQDHGLMITGFSQYGFRLNNDMVIMGPMAIFPRSVLSWNVSSLEDINEDSLSFFCTLEPKIDILIVGIGDQPVSHDLSKIIIEFMKKHKINVEILRTEQACATFNFLNAESRMVASALIPPLHISYNENDILQSKLRKKELYETD
;
A
#
# COMPACT_ATOMS: atom_id res chain seq x y z
N MET A 1 37.46 -18.46 20.11
CA MET A 1 38.28 -18.92 18.97
C MET A 1 37.65 -18.34 17.70
N ALA A 2 38.23 -17.46 16.88
CA ALA A 2 39.51 -16.78 16.86
C ALA A 2 39.38 -15.46 16.05
N LYS A 3 40.14 -14.45 16.50
CA LYS A 3 40.80 -13.29 15.83
C LYS A 3 40.21 -12.71 14.53
N VAL A 4 39.79 -11.43 14.49
CA VAL A 4 40.62 -10.20 14.35
C VAL A 4 41.32 -10.10 12.99
N LEU A 5 40.98 -9.07 12.19
CA LEU A 5 41.98 -8.13 11.67
C LEU A 5 41.32 -6.80 11.22
N GLN A 6 41.71 -5.75 11.92
CA GLN A 6 41.56 -4.35 11.55
C GLN A 6 42.87 -3.93 10.88
N PHE A 7 42.83 -3.16 9.80
CA PHE A 7 43.95 -2.33 9.38
C PHE A 7 43.45 -0.99 8.84
N ALA A 8 43.78 0.06 9.60
CA ALA A 8 43.83 1.43 9.15
C ALA A 8 45.21 1.70 8.52
N LEU A 9 45.28 2.65 7.57
CA LEU A 9 46.17 3.81 7.55
C LEU A 9 46.45 4.30 6.13
N GLY A 10 46.54 5.62 6.01
CA GLY A 10 47.58 6.24 5.18
C GLY A 10 47.07 6.98 3.96
N GLY A 11 46.87 8.29 4.10
CA GLY A 11 46.63 9.18 2.98
C GLY A 11 47.88 9.41 2.12
N LEU A 12 47.65 9.91 0.91
CA LEU A 12 48.65 10.63 0.13
C LEU A 12 47.96 11.75 -0.66
N ARG A 13 48.31 12.99 -0.35
CA ARG A 13 48.05 14.17 -1.18
C ARG A 13 49.00 14.13 -2.40
N ARG A 14 48.48 14.32 -3.62
CA ARG A 14 48.99 15.37 -4.52
C ARG A 14 48.08 15.62 -5.72
N THR A 15 47.85 16.91 -5.91
CA THR A 15 47.29 17.65 -7.04
C THR A 15 47.84 17.25 -8.41
N ASN A 16 46.98 17.19 -9.43
CA ASN A 16 47.07 18.15 -10.53
C ASN A 16 45.79 18.26 -11.37
N ARG A 17 45.58 19.49 -11.84
CA ARG A 17 44.43 20.03 -12.57
C ARG A 17 44.31 19.42 -13.97
N ASN A 18 43.08 19.27 -14.46
CA ASN A 18 42.76 19.56 -15.86
C ASN A 18 41.30 20.06 -15.97
N PHE A 19 41.19 21.23 -16.60
CA PHE A 19 39.98 21.97 -16.88
C PHE A 19 39.22 21.32 -18.04
N ILE A 20 37.93 21.06 -17.86
CA ILE A 20 36.95 21.18 -18.95
C ILE A 20 35.71 21.88 -18.37
N THR A 21 35.52 23.10 -18.86
CA THR A 21 34.36 23.96 -18.67
C THR A 21 33.16 23.44 -19.44
N SER A 22 32.10 23.06 -18.74
CA SER A 22 30.74 23.04 -19.29
C SER A 22 29.86 23.85 -18.35
N ALA A 23 29.57 25.07 -18.77
CA ALA A 23 28.83 26.08 -18.03
C ALA A 23 27.37 25.64 -17.81
N THR A 24 27.05 25.13 -16.62
CA THR A 24 25.69 25.24 -16.09
C THR A 24 25.67 26.52 -15.26
N ARG A 25 24.98 27.55 -15.75
CA ARG A 25 24.70 28.77 -14.99
C ARG A 25 23.94 28.36 -13.72
N GLN A 26 24.66 28.18 -12.62
CA GLN A 26 24.07 28.25 -11.29
C GLN A 26 23.53 29.65 -11.14
N TYR A 27 22.20 29.76 -11.16
CA TYR A 27 21.49 30.96 -10.76
C TYR A 27 21.75 31.18 -9.27
N VAL A 28 22.88 31.81 -8.94
CA VAL A 28 23.12 32.38 -7.62
C VAL A 28 22.22 33.62 -7.55
N LYS A 29 20.97 33.41 -7.14
CA LYS A 29 20.07 34.51 -6.81
C LYS A 29 20.63 35.15 -5.55
N ALA A 30 21.08 36.39 -5.70
CA ALA A 30 21.54 37.25 -4.62
C ALA A 30 20.63 37.13 -3.39
N ALA A 31 21.22 36.75 -2.26
CA ALA A 31 20.54 36.73 -0.97
C ALA A 31 20.33 38.19 -0.53
N TYR A 32 19.13 38.71 -0.79
CA TYR A 32 18.65 39.92 -0.14
C TYR A 32 18.01 39.50 1.19
N GLU A 33 18.75 39.66 2.29
CA GLU A 33 18.22 39.57 3.66
C GLU A 33 17.50 40.88 4.00
N ALA A 34 16.27 41.02 3.51
CA ALA A 34 15.33 41.97 4.09
C ALA A 34 14.42 41.22 5.06
N ASP A 35 14.55 41.59 6.32
CA ASP A 35 13.68 41.20 7.42
C ASP A 35 12.22 41.49 7.08
N GLY A 36 11.34 40.49 7.26
CA GLY A 36 9.89 40.64 7.08
C GLY A 36 9.23 39.92 5.90
N LYS A 37 9.88 38.98 5.21
CA LYS A 37 9.19 38.10 4.23
C LYS A 37 8.93 36.72 4.81
N THR A 38 7.66 36.41 5.07
CA THR A 38 7.19 35.06 5.42
C THR A 38 7.65 34.07 4.34
N LYS A 39 8.57 33.15 4.71
CA LYS A 39 8.91 32.01 3.86
C LYS A 39 7.68 31.10 3.79
N VAL A 40 6.96 31.16 2.69
CA VAL A 40 5.97 30.13 2.34
C VAL A 40 6.75 28.98 1.72
N SER A 41 7.16 28.02 2.55
CA SER A 41 7.52 26.70 2.05
C SER A 41 6.21 26.04 1.59
N ILE A 42 5.97 26.04 0.27
CA ILE A 42 4.98 25.16 -0.33
C ILE A 42 5.54 23.75 -0.16
N PHE A 43 5.29 23.16 1.01
CA PHE A 43 5.42 21.73 1.19
C PHE A 43 4.38 21.14 0.25
N ASN A 44 4.84 20.57 -0.87
CA ASN A 44 4.05 19.57 -1.54
C ASN A 44 3.95 18.41 -0.54
N THR A 45 2.96 18.47 0.33
CA THR A 45 2.55 17.34 1.15
C THR A 45 1.98 16.35 0.14
N GLU A 46 2.85 15.62 -0.55
CA GLU A 46 2.45 14.35 -1.14
C GLU A 46 1.92 13.56 0.05
N GLN A 47 0.59 13.51 0.17
CA GLN A 47 -0.06 12.66 1.14
C GLN A 47 0.40 11.25 0.78
N ASP A 48 1.37 10.74 1.53
CA ASP A 48 1.73 9.33 1.48
C ASP A 48 0.52 8.58 2.04
N HIS A 49 -0.43 8.28 1.14
CA HIS A 49 -1.62 7.49 1.43
C HIS A 49 -1.26 6.04 1.77
N GLY A 50 0.03 5.69 1.82
CA GLY A 50 0.49 4.34 2.12
C GLY A 50 0.16 3.36 1.00
N LEU A 51 -0.10 2.11 1.39
CA LEU A 51 -0.46 1.05 0.46
C LEU A 51 -1.91 1.23 -0.02
N MET A 52 -2.08 1.22 -1.34
CA MET A 52 -3.41 1.25 -1.97
C MET A 52 -3.56 0.06 -2.90
N ILE A 53 -4.79 -0.44 -3.03
CA ILE A 53 -5.12 -1.54 -3.95
C ILE A 53 -5.44 -0.93 -5.31
N THR A 54 -4.65 -1.26 -6.33
CA THR A 54 -4.82 -0.74 -7.70
C THR A 54 -5.61 -1.67 -8.60
N GLY A 55 -5.68 -2.96 -8.25
CA GLY A 55 -6.48 -3.92 -9.00
C GLY A 55 -6.52 -5.28 -8.32
N PHE A 56 -7.38 -6.15 -8.82
CA PHE A 56 -7.51 -7.52 -8.36
C PHE A 56 -7.73 -8.46 -9.55
N SER A 57 -7.48 -9.74 -9.30
CA SER A 57 -7.69 -10.86 -10.21
C SER A 57 -8.31 -12.02 -9.43
N GLN A 58 -8.66 -13.12 -10.11
CA GLN A 58 -9.14 -14.33 -9.43
C GLN A 58 -8.06 -14.99 -8.55
N TYR A 59 -6.80 -14.59 -8.75
CA TYR A 59 -5.66 -15.16 -8.07
C TYR A 59 -5.09 -14.27 -6.96
N GLY A 60 -5.53 -13.02 -6.83
CA GLY A 60 -4.88 -12.08 -5.92
C GLY A 60 -5.06 -10.60 -6.28
N PHE A 61 -4.21 -9.76 -5.70
CA PHE A 61 -4.35 -8.32 -5.68
C PHE A 61 -3.06 -7.63 -6.11
N ARG A 62 -3.20 -6.45 -6.71
CA ARG A 62 -2.10 -5.55 -7.09
C ARG A 62 -2.17 -4.29 -6.25
N LEU A 63 -1.01 -3.84 -5.80
CA LEU A 63 -0.86 -2.62 -5.01
C LEU A 63 -0.24 -1.48 -5.84
N ASN A 64 -0.25 -0.28 -5.28
CA ASN A 64 0.31 0.94 -5.89
C ASN A 64 1.84 0.95 -5.99
N ASN A 65 2.53 0.09 -5.26
CA ASN A 65 3.99 -0.08 -5.29
C ASN A 65 4.44 -1.24 -6.20
N ASP A 66 3.61 -1.60 -7.18
CA ASP A 66 3.81 -2.73 -8.11
C ASP A 66 3.87 -4.13 -7.48
N MET A 67 3.68 -4.25 -6.17
CA MET A 67 3.62 -5.54 -5.51
C MET A 67 2.33 -6.28 -5.87
N VAL A 68 2.46 -7.58 -6.12
CA VAL A 68 1.34 -8.48 -6.40
C VAL A 68 1.28 -9.53 -5.30
N ILE A 69 0.15 -9.58 -4.62
CA ILE A 69 -0.12 -10.54 -3.54
C ILE A 69 -1.04 -11.61 -4.10
N MET A 70 -0.62 -12.87 -4.00
CA MET A 70 -1.39 -14.01 -4.47
C MET A 70 -2.23 -14.59 -3.32
N GLY A 71 -3.48 -14.90 -3.60
CA GLY A 71 -4.45 -15.45 -2.65
C GLY A 71 -5.04 -14.41 -1.71
N PRO A 72 -5.68 -14.88 -0.62
CA PRO A 72 -6.25 -14.02 0.39
C PRO A 72 -5.20 -13.22 1.15
N MET A 73 -5.54 -11.97 1.47
CA MET A 73 -4.60 -11.02 2.05
C MET A 73 -5.24 -10.14 3.12
N ALA A 74 -4.41 -9.71 4.04
CA ALA A 74 -4.74 -8.70 5.03
C ALA A 74 -3.88 -7.47 4.79
N ILE A 75 -4.51 -6.34 4.51
CA ILE A 75 -3.83 -5.07 4.21
C ILE A 75 -4.10 -4.02 5.28
N PHE A 76 -3.06 -3.27 5.56
CA PHE A 76 -3.00 -2.14 6.48
C PHE A 76 -2.41 -0.94 5.73
N PRO A 77 -2.48 0.28 6.29
CA PRO A 77 -1.98 1.48 5.63
C PRO A 77 -0.51 1.37 5.20
N ARG A 78 0.32 0.62 5.93
CA ARG A 78 1.77 0.52 5.69
C ARG A 78 2.30 -0.90 5.53
N SER A 79 1.45 -1.91 5.62
CA SER A 79 1.87 -3.30 5.59
C SER A 79 0.81 -4.19 4.97
N VAL A 80 1.24 -5.36 4.50
CA VAL A 80 0.36 -6.38 3.97
C VAL A 80 0.86 -7.75 4.40
N LEU A 81 -0.07 -8.64 4.70
CA LEU A 81 0.18 -10.00 5.14
C LEU A 81 -0.64 -10.95 4.28
N SER A 82 -0.14 -12.15 4.05
CA SER A 82 -0.97 -13.24 3.52
C SER A 82 -1.94 -13.68 4.61
N TRP A 83 -3.21 -13.80 4.26
CA TRP A 83 -4.24 -14.24 5.20
C TRP A 83 -4.49 -15.74 5.01
N ASN A 84 -4.30 -16.52 6.07
CA ASN A 84 -4.35 -17.98 6.02
C ASN A 84 -5.79 -18.51 6.08
N VAL A 85 -6.56 -18.20 5.03
CA VAL A 85 -7.96 -18.58 4.82
C VAL A 85 -8.06 -18.98 3.35
N SER A 86 -8.61 -20.14 3.02
CA SER A 86 -8.77 -20.57 1.61
C SER A 86 -10.16 -20.28 1.08
N SER A 87 -11.17 -20.35 1.95
CA SER A 87 -12.58 -20.07 1.63
C SER A 87 -13.27 -19.28 2.75
N LEU A 88 -14.52 -18.87 2.52
CA LEU A 88 -15.34 -18.20 3.55
C LEU A 88 -15.55 -19.04 4.80
N GLU A 89 -15.50 -20.37 4.68
CA GLU A 89 -15.73 -21.31 5.78
C GLU A 89 -14.55 -21.37 6.74
N ASP A 90 -13.35 -20.99 6.29
CA ASP A 90 -12.14 -20.95 7.12
C ASP A 90 -12.07 -19.70 8.01
N ILE A 91 -13.02 -18.77 7.86
CA ILE A 91 -13.07 -17.54 8.65
C ILE A 91 -13.62 -17.87 10.04
N ASN A 92 -12.75 -17.76 11.04
CA ASN A 92 -13.05 -17.97 12.45
C ASN A 92 -12.33 -16.95 13.35
N GLU A 93 -12.55 -17.02 14.66
CA GLU A 93 -11.93 -16.12 15.64
C GLU A 93 -10.39 -16.14 15.56
N ASP A 94 -9.77 -17.31 15.37
CA ASP A 94 -8.31 -17.43 15.26
C ASP A 94 -7.77 -16.73 14.01
N SER A 95 -8.46 -16.89 12.87
CA SER A 95 -8.12 -16.23 11.60
C SER A 95 -8.24 -14.70 11.68
N LEU A 96 -9.04 -14.18 12.62
CA LEU A 96 -9.26 -12.74 12.82
C LEU A 96 -8.43 -12.16 13.99
N SER A 97 -7.93 -13.01 14.87
CA SER A 97 -7.26 -12.63 16.12
C SER A 97 -6.08 -11.66 15.94
N PHE A 98 -5.35 -11.77 14.82
CA PHE A 98 -4.21 -10.91 14.57
C PHE A 98 -4.62 -9.46 14.31
N PHE A 99 -5.79 -9.20 13.71
CA PHE A 99 -6.31 -7.83 13.56
C PHE A 99 -6.53 -7.16 14.91
N CYS A 100 -6.87 -7.94 15.94
CA CYS A 100 -7.12 -7.44 17.29
C CYS A 100 -5.83 -7.21 18.11
N THR A 101 -4.70 -7.78 17.67
CA THR A 101 -3.45 -7.82 18.44
C THR A 101 -2.41 -6.82 17.93
N LEU A 102 -2.57 -6.31 16.70
CA LEU A 102 -1.64 -5.38 16.07
C LEU A 102 -1.76 -3.95 16.64
N GLU A 103 -0.61 -3.27 16.73
CA GLU A 103 -0.50 -1.86 17.07
C GLU A 103 0.00 -1.06 15.86
N PRO A 104 -0.54 0.14 15.59
CA PRO A 104 -1.64 0.80 16.32
C PRO A 104 -3.00 0.12 16.13
N LYS A 105 -3.87 0.25 17.13
CA LYS A 105 -5.22 -0.31 17.09
C LYS A 105 -6.00 0.15 15.84
N ILE A 106 -6.67 -0.80 15.20
CA ILE A 106 -7.54 -0.58 14.04
C ILE A 106 -8.90 -0.03 14.50
N ASP A 107 -9.40 1.00 13.82
CA ASP A 107 -10.72 1.58 14.06
C ASP A 107 -11.83 0.79 13.35
N ILE A 108 -11.54 0.34 12.12
CA ILE A 108 -12.47 -0.35 11.24
C ILE A 108 -11.77 -1.46 10.44
N LEU A 109 -12.34 -2.66 10.49
CA LEU A 109 -11.97 -3.80 9.66
C LEU A 109 -12.99 -3.95 8.53
N ILE A 110 -12.50 -4.01 7.30
CA ILE A 110 -13.31 -4.37 6.13
C ILE A 110 -13.04 -5.83 5.81
N VAL A 111 -14.08 -6.63 5.60
CA VAL A 111 -13.96 -8.04 5.18
C VAL A 111 -14.52 -8.18 3.78
N GLY A 112 -13.62 -8.39 2.80
CA GLY A 112 -13.92 -8.67 1.41
C GLY A 112 -14.13 -10.17 1.18
N ILE A 113 -15.39 -10.58 1.01
CA ILE A 113 -15.81 -11.99 0.92
C ILE A 113 -15.73 -12.59 -0.50
N GLY A 114 -15.03 -11.94 -1.43
CA GLY A 114 -15.05 -12.29 -2.85
C GLY A 114 -16.32 -11.77 -3.54
N ASP A 115 -16.90 -12.62 -4.38
CA ASP A 115 -18.13 -12.40 -5.15
C ASP A 115 -19.30 -13.29 -4.68
N GLN A 116 -19.05 -14.16 -3.70
CA GLN A 116 -20.02 -15.12 -3.20
C GLN A 116 -20.93 -14.51 -2.12
N PRO A 117 -22.17 -15.01 -1.96
CA PRO A 117 -23.02 -14.63 -0.84
C PRO A 117 -22.43 -15.12 0.49
N VAL A 118 -22.52 -14.29 1.53
CA VAL A 118 -22.12 -14.68 2.89
C VAL A 118 -23.29 -15.28 3.65
N SER A 119 -23.04 -16.37 4.38
CA SER A 119 -24.02 -16.92 5.32
C SER A 119 -24.26 -15.96 6.49
N HIS A 120 -25.50 -15.88 6.97
CA HIS A 120 -25.87 -15.08 8.13
C HIS A 120 -25.11 -15.51 9.40
N ASP A 121 -24.80 -16.80 9.54
CA ASP A 121 -24.08 -17.31 10.72
C ASP A 121 -22.63 -16.83 10.73
N LEU A 122 -21.98 -16.82 9.57
CA LEU A 122 -20.60 -16.35 9.43
C LEU A 122 -20.51 -14.85 9.71
N SER A 123 -21.42 -14.05 9.16
CA SER A 123 -21.42 -12.61 9.41
C SER A 123 -21.63 -12.30 10.90
N LYS A 124 -22.50 -13.06 11.58
CA LYS A 124 -22.71 -12.94 13.02
C LYS A 124 -21.44 -13.25 13.83
N ILE A 125 -20.72 -14.32 13.50
CA ILE A 125 -19.45 -14.69 14.17
C ILE A 125 -18.44 -13.55 14.05
N ILE A 126 -18.24 -13.03 12.84
CA ILE A 126 -17.31 -11.92 12.59
C ILE A 126 -17.71 -10.68 13.41
N ILE A 127 -18.98 -10.27 13.34
CA ILE A 127 -19.48 -9.08 14.03
C ILE A 127 -19.35 -9.22 15.56
N GLU A 128 -19.76 -10.36 16.13
CA GLU A 128 -19.70 -10.59 17.57
C GLU A 128 -18.25 -10.62 18.08
N PHE A 129 -17.34 -11.27 17.34
CA PHE A 129 -15.93 -11.32 17.69
C PHE A 129 -15.29 -9.92 17.67
N MET A 130 -15.42 -9.18 16.56
CA MET A 130 -14.82 -7.85 16.44
C MET A 130 -15.41 -6.84 17.44
N LYS A 131 -16.71 -6.97 17.77
CA LYS A 131 -17.37 -6.16 18.80
C LYS A 131 -16.75 -6.35 20.18
N LYS A 132 -16.37 -7.58 20.57
CA LYS A 132 -15.66 -7.83 21.84
C LYS A 132 -14.34 -7.05 21.92
N HIS A 133 -13.66 -6.87 20.79
CA HIS A 133 -12.41 -6.11 20.69
C HIS A 133 -12.61 -4.60 20.43
N LYS A 134 -13.86 -4.12 20.36
CA LYS A 134 -14.23 -2.72 20.07
C LYS A 134 -13.63 -2.24 18.75
N ILE A 135 -13.75 -3.05 17.71
CA ILE A 135 -13.36 -2.73 16.33
C ILE A 135 -14.64 -2.78 15.49
N ASN A 136 -14.89 -1.74 14.70
CA ASN A 136 -16.02 -1.73 13.79
C ASN A 136 -15.74 -2.65 12.60
N VAL A 137 -16.75 -3.34 12.09
CA VAL A 137 -16.57 -4.25 10.95
C VAL A 137 -17.59 -3.99 9.86
N GLU A 138 -17.12 -4.02 8.61
CA GLU A 138 -17.96 -3.99 7.41
C GLU A 138 -17.67 -5.22 6.55
N ILE A 139 -18.72 -5.93 6.15
CA ILE A 139 -18.60 -7.13 5.30
C ILE A 139 -19.12 -6.74 3.91
N LEU A 140 -18.24 -6.76 2.92
CA LEU A 140 -18.51 -6.25 1.57
C LEU A 140 -18.00 -7.24 0.51
N ARG A 141 -18.53 -7.13 -0.72
CA ARG A 141 -17.89 -7.80 -1.87
C ARG A 141 -16.49 -7.24 -2.08
N THR A 142 -15.56 -8.07 -2.53
CA THR A 142 -14.14 -7.70 -2.64
C THR A 142 -13.90 -6.43 -3.45
N GLU A 143 -14.63 -6.23 -4.56
CA GLU A 143 -14.56 -5.01 -5.36
C GLU A 143 -14.87 -3.75 -4.54
N GLN A 144 -15.95 -3.79 -3.76
CA GLN A 144 -16.37 -2.69 -2.89
C GLN A 144 -15.41 -2.53 -1.71
N ALA A 145 -14.95 -3.63 -1.12
CA ALA A 145 -14.01 -3.63 -0.02
C ALA A 145 -12.67 -2.95 -0.40
N CYS A 146 -12.16 -3.21 -1.61
CA CYS A 146 -10.97 -2.55 -2.13
C CYS A 146 -11.15 -1.03 -2.22
N ALA A 147 -12.29 -0.57 -2.74
CA ALA A 147 -12.60 0.85 -2.85
C ALA A 147 -12.75 1.52 -1.48
N THR A 148 -13.50 0.90 -0.56
CA THR A 148 -13.71 1.41 0.80
C THR A 148 -12.38 1.49 1.57
N PHE A 149 -11.52 0.47 1.45
CA PHE A 149 -10.19 0.49 2.07
C PHE A 149 -9.37 1.68 1.57
N ASN A 150 -9.26 1.84 0.24
CA ASN A 150 -8.51 2.93 -0.36
C ASN A 150 -9.03 4.31 0.08
N PHE A 151 -10.35 4.48 0.14
CA PHE A 151 -10.99 5.71 0.59
C PHE A 151 -10.64 6.04 2.06
N LEU A 152 -10.88 5.10 2.98
CA LEU A 152 -10.62 5.31 4.40
C LEU A 152 -9.12 5.46 4.70
N ASN A 153 -8.27 4.76 3.95
CA ASN A 153 -6.83 4.88 4.06
C ASN A 153 -6.35 6.25 3.57
N ALA A 154 -6.92 6.77 2.47
CA ALA A 154 -6.64 8.12 1.99
C ALA A 154 -7.05 9.21 3.01
N GLU A 155 -8.14 8.97 3.76
CA GLU A 155 -8.56 9.82 4.89
C GLU A 155 -7.64 9.70 6.14
N SER A 156 -6.54 8.94 6.06
CA SER A 156 -5.60 8.73 7.17
C SER A 156 -6.26 8.09 8.41
N ARG A 157 -7.28 7.25 8.22
CA ARG A 157 -7.91 6.47 9.28
C ARG A 157 -7.15 5.16 9.50
N MET A 158 -7.18 4.64 10.73
CA MET A 158 -6.61 3.31 11.01
C MET A 158 -7.57 2.21 10.53
N VAL A 159 -7.53 1.94 9.22
CA VAL A 159 -8.32 0.90 8.56
C VAL A 159 -7.47 -0.35 8.30
N ALA A 160 -8.08 -1.52 8.40
CA ALA A 160 -7.53 -2.75 7.85
C ALA A 160 -8.55 -3.41 6.94
N SER A 161 -8.08 -4.22 6.00
CA SER A 161 -8.96 -5.01 5.14
C SER A 161 -8.48 -6.46 5.02
N ALA A 162 -9.38 -7.41 5.24
CA ALA A 162 -9.18 -8.83 5.02
C ALA A 162 -9.90 -9.22 3.72
N LEU A 163 -9.16 -9.60 2.68
CA LEU A 163 -9.68 -9.73 1.32
C LEU A 163 -9.47 -11.14 0.78
N ILE A 164 -10.54 -11.73 0.27
CA ILE A 164 -10.51 -12.96 -0.53
C ILE A 164 -10.65 -12.58 -2.01
N PRO A 165 -9.79 -13.09 -2.92
CA PRO A 165 -9.96 -12.87 -4.35
C PRO A 165 -11.33 -13.40 -4.82
N PRO A 166 -12.04 -12.68 -5.70
CA PRO A 166 -13.31 -13.17 -6.23
C PRO A 166 -13.08 -14.38 -7.15
N LEU A 167 -14.04 -15.31 -7.18
CA LEU A 167 -13.99 -16.47 -8.08
C LEU A 167 -14.30 -16.06 -9.52
N HIS A 168 -15.19 -15.10 -9.71
CA HIS A 168 -15.56 -14.57 -11.02
C HIS A 168 -15.24 -13.08 -11.11
N ILE A 169 -14.76 -12.67 -12.28
CA ILE A 169 -14.52 -11.26 -12.61
C ILE A 169 -15.39 -10.87 -13.79
N SER A 170 -16.21 -9.85 -13.58
CA SER A 170 -16.91 -9.16 -14.65
C SER A 170 -16.06 -7.97 -15.08
N TYR A 171 -15.62 -7.96 -16.33
CA TYR A 171 -14.90 -6.82 -16.90
C TYR A 171 -15.90 -5.78 -17.41
N ASN A 172 -15.65 -4.52 -17.09
CA ASN A 172 -16.38 -3.42 -17.70
C ASN A 172 -15.66 -2.94 -18.97
N GLU A 173 -16.35 -2.18 -19.82
CA GLU A 173 -15.80 -1.64 -21.07
C GLU A 173 -14.52 -0.82 -20.84
N ASN A 174 -14.49 -0.07 -19.73
CA ASN A 174 -13.33 0.71 -19.30
C ASN A 174 -12.11 -0.17 -19.01
N ASP A 175 -12.28 -1.33 -18.35
CA ASP A 175 -11.17 -2.24 -18.03
C ASP A 175 -10.55 -2.80 -19.32
N ILE A 176 -11.42 -3.17 -20.27
CA ILE A 176 -11.02 -3.66 -21.59
C ILE A 176 -10.26 -2.57 -22.35
N LEU A 177 -10.78 -1.34 -22.34
CA LEU A 177 -10.16 -0.20 -23.02
C LEU A 177 -8.77 0.10 -22.45
N GLN A 178 -8.64 0.18 -21.12
CA GLN A 178 -7.37 0.44 -20.44
C GLN A 178 -6.33 -0.64 -20.74
N SER A 179 -6.74 -1.92 -20.75
CA SER A 179 -5.87 -3.02 -21.14
C SER A 179 -5.38 -2.90 -22.59
N LYS A 180 -6.27 -2.53 -23.53
CA LYS A 180 -5.91 -2.29 -24.94
C LYS A 180 -4.94 -1.12 -25.09
N LEU A 181 -5.17 0.00 -24.39
CA LEU A 181 -4.29 1.17 -24.43
C LEU A 181 -2.90 0.83 -23.91
N ARG A 182 -2.80 0.19 -22.74
CA ARG A 182 -1.51 -0.27 -22.19
C ARG A 182 -0.78 -1.20 -23.15
N LYS A 183 -1.49 -2.13 -23.79
CA LYS A 183 -0.91 -3.03 -24.77
C LYS A 183 -0.38 -2.27 -25.97
N LYS A 184 -1.11 -1.27 -26.46
CA LYS A 184 -0.70 -0.42 -27.59
C LYS A 184 0.58 0.36 -27.27
N GLU A 185 0.66 1.00 -26.10
CA GLU A 185 1.86 1.73 -25.65
C GLU A 185 3.11 0.85 -25.63
N LEU A 186 2.99 -0.40 -25.14
CA LEU A 186 4.08 -1.37 -25.12
C LEU A 186 4.63 -1.73 -26.52
N TYR A 187 3.82 -1.62 -27.57
CA TYR A 187 4.23 -1.91 -28.95
C TYR A 187 4.57 -0.66 -29.77
N GLU A 188 4.21 0.54 -29.31
CA GLU A 188 4.51 1.81 -29.99
C GLU A 188 5.84 2.45 -29.57
N THR A 189 6.60 1.81 -28.67
CA THR A 189 7.88 2.36 -28.16
C THR A 189 9.09 2.05 -29.07
N ASP A 190 8.89 1.91 -30.39
CA ASP A 190 9.95 1.75 -31.40
C ASP A 190 10.24 3.07 -32.16
#